data_AF-A0A2D7MR64-F1
#
_entry.id   AF-A0A2D7MR64-F1
#
_cell.length_a   1.000
_cell.length_b   1.000
_cell.length_c   1.000
_cell.angle_alpha   90.00
_cell.angle_beta   90.00
_cell.angle_gamma   90.00
#
_symmetry.space_group_name_H-M   'P 1'
#
loop_
_entity.id
_entity.type
_entity.pdbx_description
1 polymer ?
#
loop_
_entity_poly.entity_id
_entity_poly.type
_entity_poly.pdbx_seq_one_letter_code
_entity_poly.pdbx_strand_id
1 'polypeptide(L)'
;MSTKSSMSQIVTKKLFFLLKYIPRKSAKAPKVVCPAEQNPKVNDLQHHLNEVIVKLQKTTNAPANLYFHHPKLGVINTKETLEFIVIHNEHHLKIIRDILAKKNHAV
;
A
#
# COMPACT_ATOMS: atom_id res chain seq x y z
N MET A 1 16.41 -0.32 -17.93
CA MET A 1 16.04 -0.62 -16.53
C MET A 1 16.42 -2.07 -16.25
N SER A 2 17.19 -2.33 -15.18
CA SER A 2 17.59 -3.69 -14.79
C SER A 2 16.35 -4.51 -14.46
N THR A 3 16.10 -5.58 -15.21
CA THR A 3 14.95 -6.49 -15.02
C THR A 3 15.15 -7.46 -13.85
N LYS A 4 16.27 -7.36 -13.12
CA LYS A 4 16.65 -8.29 -12.06
C LYS A 4 16.66 -7.59 -10.71
N SER A 5 15.94 -8.16 -9.75
CA SER A 5 15.99 -7.78 -8.34
C SER A 5 17.35 -8.16 -7.75
N SER A 6 17.89 -7.34 -6.84
CA SER A 6 19.10 -7.71 -6.09
C SER A 6 18.82 -8.84 -5.10
N MET A 7 19.86 -9.56 -4.66
CA MET A 7 19.72 -10.61 -3.64
C MET A 7 19.07 -10.07 -2.34
N SER A 8 19.46 -8.86 -1.93
CA SER A 8 18.87 -8.19 -0.78
C SER A 8 17.37 -7.93 -0.95
N GLN A 9 16.94 -7.49 -2.14
CA GLN A 9 15.52 -7.27 -2.45
C GLN A 9 14.73 -8.58 -2.43
N ILE A 10 15.29 -9.68 -2.94
CA ILE A 10 14.63 -11.00 -2.95
C ILE A 10 14.37 -11.47 -1.50
N VAL A 11 15.39 -11.38 -0.65
CA VAL A 11 15.27 -11.75 0.78
C VAL A 11 14.25 -10.85 1.48
N THR A 12 14.34 -9.54 1.26
CA THR A 12 13.40 -8.55 1.82
C THR A 12 11.96 -8.82 1.39
N LYS A 13 11.74 -9.15 0.12
CA LYS A 13 10.41 -9.48 -0.41
C LYS A 13 9.82 -10.72 0.24
N LYS A 14 10.61 -11.79 0.34
CA LYS A 14 10.17 -13.03 1.01
C LYS A 14 9.78 -12.77 2.47
N LEU A 15 10.62 -12.03 3.20
CA LEU A 15 10.36 -11.69 4.59
C LEU A 15 9.10 -10.83 4.75
N PHE A 16 8.91 -9.85 3.86
CA PHE A 16 7.73 -8.99 3.85
C PHE A 16 6.42 -9.79 3.69
N PHE A 17 6.33 -10.64 2.66
CA PHE A 17 5.12 -11.43 2.42
C PHE A 17 4.89 -12.53 3.46
N LEU A 18 5.97 -13.04 4.09
CA LEU A 18 5.86 -13.98 5.20
C LEU A 18 5.30 -13.31 6.47
N LEU A 19 5.88 -12.18 6.88
CA LEU A 19 5.53 -11.51 8.14
C LEU A 19 4.25 -10.66 8.03
N LYS A 20 3.88 -10.21 6.82
CA LYS A 20 2.75 -9.31 6.55
C LYS A 20 2.74 -8.09 7.49
N TYR A 21 3.95 -7.61 7.81
CA TYR A 21 4.18 -6.56 8.79
C TYR A 21 4.88 -5.36 8.15
N ILE A 22 4.34 -4.17 8.43
CA ILE A 22 4.93 -2.90 8.03
C ILE A 22 5.26 -2.10 9.30
N PRO A 23 6.55 -1.79 9.55
CA PRO A 23 6.93 -0.99 10.70
C PRO A 23 6.41 0.44 10.58
N ARG A 24 5.86 0.96 11.68
CA ARG A 24 5.39 2.35 11.75
C ARG A 24 6.55 3.32 11.68
N LYS A 25 6.32 4.51 11.12
CA LYS A 25 7.31 5.60 10.96
C LYS A 25 8.52 5.23 10.08
N SER A 26 8.46 4.13 9.33
CA SER A 26 9.57 3.64 8.49
C SER A 26 9.67 4.34 7.12
N ALA A 27 8.63 5.08 6.70
CA ALA A 27 8.60 5.78 5.42
C ALA A 27 7.76 7.06 5.50
N LYS A 28 8.11 8.04 4.66
CA LYS A 28 7.31 9.25 4.42
C LYS A 28 6.50 9.08 3.13
N ALA A 29 5.23 9.45 3.16
CA ALA A 29 4.38 9.40 1.97
C ALA A 29 4.90 10.39 0.90
N PRO A 30 4.89 10.00 -0.39
CA PRO A 30 5.21 10.92 -1.49
C PRO A 30 4.28 12.13 -1.49
N LYS A 31 4.81 13.33 -1.84
CA LYS A 31 4.02 14.57 -1.86
C LYS A 31 2.76 14.46 -2.74
N VAL A 32 2.85 13.73 -3.85
CA VAL A 32 1.75 13.57 -4.83
C VAL A 32 0.55 12.80 -4.28
N VAL A 33 0.73 11.98 -3.23
CA VAL A 33 -0.37 11.25 -2.57
C VAL A 33 -0.76 11.86 -1.23
N CYS A 34 -0.12 12.97 -0.84
CA CYS A 34 -0.54 13.74 0.32
C CYS A 34 -1.70 14.67 -0.10
N PRO A 35 -2.73 14.82 0.74
CA PRO A 35 -3.74 15.84 0.54
C PRO A 35 -3.11 17.24 0.42
N ALA A 36 -3.62 18.06 -0.50
CA ALA A 36 -3.17 19.45 -0.65
C ALA A 36 -3.57 20.32 0.56
N GLU A 37 -4.71 20.00 1.16
CA GLU A 37 -5.24 20.66 2.37
C GLU A 37 -5.08 19.76 3.59
N GLN A 38 -4.93 20.37 4.77
CA GLN A 38 -4.68 19.64 6.01
C GLN A 38 -5.89 18.81 6.47
N ASN A 39 -7.10 19.21 6.09
CA ASN A 39 -8.36 18.53 6.38
C ASN A 39 -9.09 18.17 5.08
N PRO A 40 -8.83 16.99 4.49
CA PRO A 40 -9.51 16.57 3.26
C PRO A 40 -11.02 16.44 3.48
N LYS A 41 -11.82 16.79 2.47
CA LYS A 41 -13.28 16.70 2.55
C LYS A 41 -13.72 15.25 2.39
N VAL A 42 -14.85 14.90 3.00
CA VAL A 42 -15.41 13.53 2.90
C VAL A 42 -15.69 13.16 1.44
N ASN A 43 -16.16 14.10 0.61
CA ASN A 43 -16.40 13.86 -0.81
C ASN A 43 -15.13 13.49 -1.58
N ASP A 44 -13.98 14.09 -1.23
CA ASP A 44 -12.69 13.76 -1.87
C ASP A 44 -12.28 12.32 -1.55
N LEU A 45 -12.54 11.87 -0.31
CA LEU A 45 -12.29 10.48 0.10
C LEU A 45 -13.19 9.51 -0.67
N GLN A 46 -14.49 9.82 -0.81
CA GLN A 46 -15.43 9.01 -1.57
C GLN A 46 -15.05 8.94 -3.05
N HIS A 47 -14.63 10.06 -3.64
CA HIS A 47 -14.16 10.12 -5.03
C HIS A 47 -12.96 9.19 -5.25
N HIS A 48 -11.93 9.29 -4.41
CA HIS A 48 -10.76 8.42 -4.51
C HIS A 48 -11.09 6.94 -4.29
N LEU A 49 -12.03 6.63 -3.38
CA LEU A 49 -12.46 5.25 -3.17
C LEU A 49 -13.11 4.66 -4.43
N ASN A 50 -13.97 5.44 -5.09
CA ASN A 50 -14.58 5.04 -6.35
C ASN A 50 -13.53 4.84 -7.46
N GLU A 51 -12.56 5.74 -7.58
CA GLU A 51 -11.46 5.55 -8.53
C GLU A 51 -10.66 4.27 -8.30
N VAL A 52 -10.37 3.94 -7.03
CA VAL A 52 -9.65 2.72 -6.66
C VAL A 52 -10.44 1.49 -7.05
N ILE A 53 -11.76 1.46 -6.79
CA ILE A 53 -12.64 0.34 -7.16
C ILE A 53 -12.60 0.12 -8.68
N VAL A 54 -12.73 1.19 -9.47
CA VAL A 54 -12.65 1.11 -10.95
C VAL A 54 -11.28 0.60 -11.41
N LYS A 55 -10.19 1.05 -10.79
CA LYS A 55 -8.83 0.58 -11.11
C LYS A 55 -8.64 -0.90 -10.75
N LEU A 56 -9.22 -1.38 -9.65
CA LEU A 56 -9.15 -2.78 -9.25
C LEU A 56 -9.85 -3.71 -10.25
N GLN A 57 -11.02 -3.32 -10.75
CA GLN A 57 -11.76 -4.09 -11.78
C GLN A 57 -10.97 -4.26 -13.08
N LYS A 58 -10.15 -3.27 -13.45
CA LYS A 58 -9.24 -3.37 -14.60
C LYS A 58 -8.03 -4.25 -14.31
N THR A 59 -7.58 -4.27 -13.05
CA THR A 59 -6.38 -5.01 -12.62
C THR A 59 -6.60 -6.52 -12.62
N THR A 60 -7.83 -7.00 -12.38
CA THR A 60 -8.16 -8.43 -12.46
C THR A 60 -8.04 -9.01 -13.87
N ASN A 61 -8.11 -8.16 -14.90
CA ASN A 61 -7.96 -8.54 -16.31
C ASN A 61 -6.54 -8.22 -16.85
N ALA A 62 -5.59 -7.88 -15.98
CA ALA A 62 -4.25 -7.51 -16.40
C ALA A 62 -3.49 -8.73 -16.98
N PRO A 63 -2.62 -8.53 -17.99
CA PRO A 63 -1.81 -9.61 -18.55
C PRO A 63 -0.92 -10.28 -17.50
N ALA A 64 -0.70 -11.60 -17.64
CA ALA A 64 0.11 -12.38 -16.71
C ALA A 64 1.57 -11.91 -16.56
N ASN A 65 2.10 -11.21 -17.58
CA ASN A 65 3.47 -10.71 -17.61
C ASN A 65 3.62 -9.26 -17.15
N LEU A 66 2.59 -8.67 -16.52
CA LEU A 66 2.69 -7.33 -15.97
C LEU A 66 3.47 -7.37 -14.63
N TYR A 67 4.49 -6.54 -14.54
CA TYR A 67 5.29 -6.39 -13.33
C TYR A 67 5.69 -4.93 -13.13
N PHE A 68 5.99 -4.56 -11.89
CA PHE A 68 6.57 -3.27 -11.57
C PHE A 68 7.76 -3.40 -10.63
N HIS A 69 8.66 -2.41 -10.69
CA HIS A 69 9.82 -2.34 -9.82
C HIS A 69 9.49 -1.57 -8.55
N HIS A 70 9.34 -2.27 -7.43
CA HIS A 70 9.20 -1.66 -6.13
C HIS A 70 10.58 -1.37 -5.53
N PRO A 71 10.86 -0.14 -5.02
CA PRO A 71 12.19 0.24 -4.53
C PRO A 71 12.79 -0.73 -3.49
N LYS A 72 11.96 -1.23 -2.57
CA LYS A 72 12.38 -2.15 -1.50
C LYS A 72 12.17 -3.63 -1.80
N LEU A 73 11.18 -3.98 -2.63
CA LEU A 73 10.76 -5.37 -2.86
C LEU A 73 11.30 -5.92 -4.20
N GLY A 74 11.95 -5.08 -4.99
CA GLY A 74 12.38 -5.43 -6.34
C GLY A 74 11.19 -5.60 -7.27
N VAL A 75 11.31 -6.48 -8.25
CA VAL A 75 10.23 -6.83 -9.19
C VAL A 75 9.11 -7.54 -8.44
N ILE A 76 7.90 -6.99 -8.55
CA ILE A 76 6.68 -7.66 -8.12
C ILE A 76 5.66 -7.75 -9.25
N ASN A 77 4.99 -8.90 -9.35
CA ASN A 77 3.97 -9.17 -10.37
C ASN A 77 2.57 -8.72 -9.91
N THR A 78 1.57 -8.85 -10.78
CA THR A 78 0.16 -8.49 -10.46
C THR A 78 -0.36 -9.17 -9.19
N LYS A 79 -0.10 -10.47 -9.00
CA LYS A 79 -0.56 -11.21 -7.80
C LYS A 79 0.09 -10.67 -6.52
N GLU A 80 1.41 -10.50 -6.54
CA GLU A 80 2.17 -9.92 -5.42
C GLU A 80 1.73 -8.47 -5.14
N THR A 81 1.37 -7.72 -6.17
CA THR A 81 0.84 -6.35 -6.05
C THR A 81 -0.49 -6.34 -5.30
N LEU A 82 -1.42 -7.22 -5.68
CA LEU A 82 -2.71 -7.34 -5.01
C LEU A 82 -2.55 -7.74 -3.54
N GLU A 83 -1.67 -8.71 -3.27
CA GLU A 83 -1.36 -9.11 -1.89
C GLU A 83 -0.70 -7.97 -1.09
N PHE A 84 0.22 -7.22 -1.69
CA PHE A 84 0.83 -6.04 -1.09
C PHE A 84 -0.23 -4.99 -0.71
N ILE A 85 -1.20 -4.72 -1.60
CA ILE A 85 -2.28 -3.76 -1.34
C ILE A 85 -3.12 -4.19 -0.13
N VAL A 86 -3.44 -5.48 -0.02
CA VAL A 86 -4.18 -6.01 1.15
C VAL A 86 -3.40 -5.81 2.44
N ILE A 87 -2.11 -6.17 2.47
CA ILE A 87 -1.24 -6.00 3.65
C ILE A 87 -1.12 -4.51 4.01
N HIS A 88 -0.95 -3.65 3.01
CA HIS A 88 -0.82 -2.21 3.20
C HIS A 88 -2.10 -1.57 3.75
N ASN A 89 -3.27 -1.98 3.25
CA ASN A 89 -4.56 -1.50 3.75
C ASN A 89 -4.79 -1.92 5.20
N GLU A 90 -4.52 -3.19 5.55
CA GLU A 90 -4.68 -3.65 6.93
C GLU A 90 -3.70 -2.95 7.88
N HIS A 91 -2.48 -2.62 7.43
CA HIS A 91 -1.57 -1.78 8.20
C HIS A 91 -2.18 -0.41 8.54
N HIS A 92 -2.79 0.27 7.57
CA HIS A 92 -3.46 1.56 7.81
C HIS A 92 -4.71 1.42 8.67
N LEU A 93 -5.52 0.37 8.49
CA LEU A 93 -6.67 0.10 9.34
C LEU A 93 -6.26 -0.10 10.80
N LYS A 94 -5.14 -0.79 11.07
CA LYS A 94 -4.57 -0.89 12.43
C LYS A 94 -4.20 0.48 13.00
N ILE A 95 -3.63 1.38 12.20
CA ILE A 95 -3.32 2.75 12.65
C ILE A 95 -4.60 3.51 13.00
N ILE A 96 -5.64 3.42 12.16
CA ILE A 96 -6.94 4.07 12.40
C ILE A 96 -7.58 3.55 13.68
N ARG A 97 -7.64 2.22 13.86
CA ARG A 97 -8.19 1.60 15.07
C ARG A 97 -7.48 2.09 16.34
N ASP A 98 -6.15 2.19 16.30
CA ASP A 98 -5.37 2.70 17.44
C ASP A 98 -5.65 4.18 17.74
N ILE A 99 -5.82 5.02 16.72
CA ILE A 99 -6.18 6.44 16.89
C ILE A 99 -7.56 6.56 17.56
N LEU A 100 -8.53 5.79 17.09
CA LEU A 100 -9.89 5.78 17.63
C LEU A 100 -9.92 5.26 19.08
N ALA A 101 -9.19 4.18 19.37
CA ALA A 101 -9.09 3.63 20.72
C ALA A 101 -8.49 4.67 21.70
N LYS A 102 -7.40 5.34 21.32
CA LYS A 102 -6.80 6.40 22.15
C LYS A 102 -7.75 7.56 22.41
N LYS A 103 -8.54 7.96 21.42
CA LYS A 103 -9.56 9.01 21.59
C LYS A 103 -10.62 8.62 22.61
N ASN A 104 -11.07 7.37 22.61
CA ASN A 104 -12.12 6.89 23.50
C ASN A 104 -11.67 6.73 24.97
N HIS A 105 -10.36 6.59 25.22
CA HIS A 105 -9.80 6.52 26.58
C HIS A 105 -9.35 7.88 27.14
N ALA A 106 -9.51 8.96 26.37
CA ALA A 106 -9.21 10.33 26.79
C ALA A 106 -10.46 11.10 27.23
N VAL A 107 -11.57 10.38 27.52
CA VAL A 107 -12.84 10.88 28.06
C VAL A 107 -12.96 10.44 29.51
#